data_AF-A0A949S7R4-F1
#
_entry.id   AF-A0A949S7R4-F1
#
_cell.length_a   1.000
_cell.length_b   1.000
_cell.length_c   1.000
_cell.angle_alpha   90.00
_cell.angle_beta   90.00
_cell.angle_gamma   90.00
#
_symmetry.space_group_name_H-M   'P 1'
#
loop_
_entity.id
_entity.type
_entity.pdbx_description
1 polymer ?
#
loop_
_entity_poly.entity_id
_entity_poly.type
_entity_poly.pdbx_seq_one_letter_code
_entity_poly.pdbx_strand_id
1 'polypeptide(L)'
;MRVVVDTVMRGGDTDTNAAICGALLGAVYGRNAIPGQWVESLLNCRPAAGLPNVRHPRPECFWPVDALELAARLIGADCPEKSCAKGI
;
A
#
# COMPACT_ATOMS: atom_id res chain seq x y z
N MET A 1 5.38 14.65 2.21
CA MET A 1 4.31 13.91 2.93
C MET A 1 3.55 14.70 4.01
N ARG A 2 3.99 15.90 4.45
CA ARG A 2 3.27 16.68 5.48
C ARG A 2 1.79 16.94 5.14
N VAL A 3 1.49 17.17 3.86
CA VAL A 3 0.12 17.39 3.38
C VAL A 3 -0.82 16.21 3.70
N VAL A 4 -0.37 14.96 3.64
CA VAL A 4 -1.21 13.80 4.02
C VAL A 4 -1.53 13.84 5.52
N VAL A 5 -0.54 14.17 6.35
CA VAL A 5 -0.74 14.34 7.79
C VAL A 5 -1.74 15.47 8.05
N ASP A 6 -1.55 16.62 7.40
CA ASP A 6 -2.46 17.76 7.53
C ASP A 6 -3.89 17.41 7.09
N THR A 7 -4.06 16.64 6.01
CA THR A 7 -5.37 16.15 5.54
C THR A 7 -6.04 15.25 6.57
N VAL A 8 -5.32 14.30 7.16
CA VAL A 8 -5.84 13.43 8.24
C VAL A 8 -6.26 14.27 9.44
N MET A 9 -5.44 15.24 9.84
CA MET A 9 -5.68 16.06 11.02
C MET A 9 -6.89 17.00 10.91
N ARG A 10 -7.48 17.16 9.71
CA ARG A 10 -8.74 17.91 9.52
C ARG A 10 -9.99 17.16 9.99
N GLY A 11 -9.88 15.86 10.28
CA GLY A 11 -11.01 15.07 10.76
C GLY A 11 -12.06 14.74 9.69
N GLY A 12 -13.22 14.25 10.13
CA GLY A 12 -14.28 13.76 9.25
C GLY A 12 -13.95 12.39 8.66
N ASP A 13 -14.11 12.25 7.34
CA ASP A 13 -13.82 11.03 6.57
C ASP A 13 -12.31 10.93 6.25
N THR A 14 -11.52 10.75 7.31
CA THR A 14 -10.06 10.93 7.24
C THR A 14 -9.34 9.90 6.39
N ASP A 15 -9.83 8.66 6.36
CA ASP A 15 -9.25 7.56 5.59
C ASP A 15 -9.50 7.76 4.09
N THR A 16 -10.73 8.10 3.69
CA THR A 16 -11.05 8.42 2.30
C THR A 16 -10.23 9.61 1.81
N ASN A 17 -10.20 10.70 2.58
CA ASN A 17 -9.45 11.89 2.23
C ASN A 17 -7.94 11.64 2.14
N ALA A 18 -7.38 10.87 3.07
CA ALA A 18 -5.97 10.51 3.06
C ALA A 18 -5.60 9.59 1.90
N ALA A 19 -6.47 8.64 1.53
CA ALA A 19 -6.26 7.76 0.39
C ALA A 19 -6.17 8.55 -0.93
N ILE A 20 -7.10 9.48 -1.16
CA ILE A 20 -7.11 10.33 -2.35
C ILE A 20 -5.89 11.25 -2.37
N CYS A 21 -5.63 11.96 -1.25
CA CYS A 21 -4.49 12.88 -1.14
C CYS A 21 -3.15 12.14 -1.31
N GLY A 22 -3.01 10.98 -0.68
CA GLY A 22 -1.83 10.13 -0.76
C GLY A 22 -1.57 9.61 -2.17
N ALA A 23 -2.60 9.19 -2.90
CA ALA A 23 -2.49 8.74 -4.28
C ALA A 23 -1.99 9.86 -5.20
N LEU A 24 -2.58 11.06 -5.10
CA LEU A 24 -2.18 12.22 -5.89
C LEU A 24 -0.71 12.62 -5.61
N LEU A 25 -0.33 12.70 -4.33
CA LEU A 25 1.05 13.04 -3.96
C LEU A 25 2.03 11.93 -4.35
N GLY A 26 1.64 10.66 -4.23
CA GLY A 26 2.44 9.52 -4.65
C GLY A 26 2.71 9.52 -6.16
N ALA A 27 1.72 9.90 -6.97
CA ALA A 27 1.89 10.04 -8.41
C ALA A 27 2.85 11.18 -8.79
N VAL A 28 2.81 12.30 -8.07
CA VAL A 28 3.67 13.47 -8.34
C VAL A 28 5.11 13.28 -7.85
N TYR A 29 5.29 12.77 -6.62
CA TYR A 29 6.60 12.70 -5.95
C TYR A 29 7.25 11.31 -6.01
N GLY A 30 6.51 10.30 -6.46
CA GLY A 30 6.96 8.92 -6.49
C GLY A 30 6.98 8.23 -5.13
N ARG A 31 7.10 6.90 -5.15
CA ARG A 31 7.11 6.04 -3.95
C ARG A 31 8.20 6.41 -2.94
N ASN A 32 9.38 6.79 -3.42
CA ASN A 32 10.54 7.06 -2.55
C ASN A 32 10.35 8.30 -1.67
N ALA A 33 9.34 9.14 -1.96
CA ALA A 33 8.97 10.29 -1.12
C ALA A 33 8.05 9.93 0.06
N ILE A 34 7.54 8.69 0.12
CA ILE A 34 6.73 8.19 1.23
C ILE A 34 7.65 7.82 2.40
N PRO A 35 7.34 8.22 3.64
CA PRO A 35 8.13 7.83 4.81
C PRO A 35 8.27 6.31 4.92
N GLY A 36 9.51 5.81 5.01
CA GLY A 36 9.80 4.37 5.05
C GLY A 36 9.01 3.62 6.13
N GLN A 37 8.90 4.20 7.33
CA GLN A 37 8.10 3.66 8.43
C GLN A 37 6.62 3.40 8.07
N TRP A 38 6.01 4.18 7.16
CA TRP A 38 4.62 3.96 6.74
C TRP A 38 4.54 2.77 5.79
N VAL A 39 5.50 2.66 4.88
CA VAL A 39 5.60 1.51 3.95
C VAL A 39 5.85 0.23 4.74
N GLU A 40 6.80 0.24 5.67
CA GLU A 40 7.09 -0.89 6.55
C GLU A 40 5.87 -1.28 7.39
N SER A 41 5.11 -0.31 7.91
CA SER A 41 3.89 -0.60 8.66
C SER A 41 2.86 -1.36 7.81
N LEU A 42 2.68 -0.98 6.54
CA LEU A 42 1.77 -1.68 5.62
C LEU A 42 2.28 -3.09 5.27
N LEU A 43 3.53 -3.22 4.83
CA LEU A 43 4.10 -4.49 4.39
C LEU A 43 4.25 -5.53 5.52
N ASN A 44 4.25 -5.07 6.77
CA ASN A 44 4.29 -5.93 7.95
C ASN A 44 2.93 -6.17 8.60
N CYS A 45 1.85 -5.52 8.13
CA CYS A 45 0.53 -5.62 8.74
C CYS A 45 -0.12 -6.99 8.46
N ARG A 46 -0.08 -7.89 9.44
CA ARG A 46 -0.69 -9.23 9.41
C ARG A 46 -1.66 -9.39 10.58
N PRO A 47 -2.89 -8.84 10.50
CA PRO A 47 -3.87 -8.87 11.59
C PRO A 47 -4.52 -10.26 11.71
N ALA A 48 -3.72 -11.26 12.09
CA ALA A 48 -4.16 -12.63 12.31
C ALA A 48 -4.95 -12.78 13.62
N ALA A 49 -5.88 -13.74 13.65
CA ALA A 49 -6.64 -14.06 14.85
C ALA A 49 -5.72 -14.63 15.95
N GLY A 50 -6.00 -14.31 17.22
CA GLY A 50 -5.26 -14.81 18.38
C GLY A 50 -3.99 -14.05 18.74
N LEU A 51 -3.61 -13.01 17.97
CA LEU A 51 -2.49 -12.15 18.32
C LEU A 51 -2.90 -11.12 19.40
N PRO A 52 -2.04 -10.82 20.40
CA PRO A 52 -2.39 -10.00 21.57
C PRO A 52 -2.80 -8.55 21.23
N ASN A 53 -2.37 -8.02 20.09
CA ASN A 53 -2.66 -6.63 19.66
C ASN A 53 -3.66 -6.53 18.50
N VAL A 54 -4.38 -7.61 18.16
CA VAL A 54 -5.34 -7.63 17.06
C VAL A 54 -6.76 -7.67 17.60
N ARG A 55 -7.42 -6.49 17.65
CA ARG A 55 -8.84 -6.39 18.06
C ARG A 55 -9.80 -6.90 17.00
N HIS A 56 -9.48 -6.70 15.72
CA HIS A 56 -10.33 -7.06 14.59
C HIS A 56 -9.51 -7.84 13.56
N PRO A 57 -9.42 -9.17 13.69
CA PRO A 57 -8.72 -10.00 12.72
C PRO A 57 -9.30 -9.85 11.32
N ARG A 58 -8.46 -9.97 10.30
CA ARG A 58 -8.89 -9.98 8.89
C ARG A 58 -8.39 -11.25 8.20
N PRO A 59 -9.19 -11.86 7.31
CA PRO A 59 -8.69 -12.86 6.39
C PRO A 59 -7.47 -12.38 5.61
N GLU A 60 -6.58 -13.30 5.23
CA GLU A 60 -5.31 -12.98 4.56
C GLU A 60 -5.49 -12.19 3.26
N CYS A 61 -6.59 -12.43 2.52
CA CYS A 61 -6.91 -11.69 1.30
C CYS A 61 -7.19 -10.19 1.50
N PHE A 62 -7.34 -9.73 2.75
CA PHE A 62 -7.50 -8.32 3.10
C PHE A 62 -6.25 -7.71 3.75
N TRP A 63 -5.15 -8.45 3.83
CA TRP A 63 -3.90 -7.92 4.38
C TRP A 63 -3.21 -7.04 3.32
N PRO A 64 -2.70 -5.85 3.69
CA PRO A 64 -2.15 -4.90 2.72
C PRO A 64 -0.69 -5.21 2.30
N VAL A 65 -0.23 -6.45 2.52
CA VAL A 65 1.18 -6.83 2.39
C VAL A 65 1.65 -6.89 0.93
N ASP A 66 0.72 -7.02 -0.01
CA ASP A 66 0.91 -7.10 -1.46
C ASP A 66 0.64 -5.77 -2.19
N ALA A 67 0.40 -4.67 -1.45
CA ALA A 67 -0.01 -3.39 -2.02
C ALA A 67 0.92 -2.86 -3.14
N LEU A 68 2.23 -3.12 -3.03
CA LEU A 68 3.21 -2.71 -4.03
C LEU A 68 3.16 -3.57 -5.30
N GLU A 69 2.93 -4.87 -5.16
CA GLU A 69 2.74 -5.78 -6.29
C GLU A 69 1.45 -5.39 -7.03
N LEU A 70 0.35 -5.19 -6.28
CA LEU A 70 -0.92 -4.73 -6.87
C LEU A 70 -0.75 -3.42 -7.63
N ALA A 71 0.00 -2.45 -7.07
CA ALA A 71 0.29 -1.19 -7.75
C ALA A 71 1.09 -1.38 -9.05
N ALA A 72 2.11 -2.25 -9.04
CA ALA A 72 2.92 -2.57 -10.23
C ALA A 72 2.08 -3.22 -11.34
N ARG A 73 1.19 -4.15 -10.98
CA ARG A 73 0.25 -4.81 -11.90
C ARG A 73 -0.73 -3.82 -12.52
N LEU A 74 -1.23 -2.85 -11.76
CA LEU A 74 -2.18 -1.84 -12.25
C LEU A 74 -1.61 -0.96 -13.37
N ILE A 75 -0.30 -0.70 -13.34
CA ILE A 75 0.38 0.13 -14.35
C ILE A 75 1.07 -0.71 -15.43
N GLY A 76 0.91 -2.04 -15.41
CA GLY A 76 1.56 -2.96 -16.36
C GLY A 76 3.08 -3.01 -16.22
N ALA A 77 3.64 -2.61 -15.09
CA ALA A 77 5.09 -2.63 -14.82
C ALA A 77 5.62 -4.05 -14.59
N ASP A 78 4.73 -5.00 -14.29
CA ASP A 78 5.03 -6.43 -14.31
C ASP A 78 4.86 -6.98 -15.73
N CYS A 79 5.67 -6.49 -16.67
CA CYS A 79 5.93 -7.27 -17.87
C CYS A 79 6.98 -8.32 -17.50
N PRO A 80 6.69 -9.63 -17.63
CA PRO A 80 7.75 -10.62 -17.56
C PRO A 80 8.63 -10.46 -18.80
N GLU A 81 9.68 -9.64 -18.71
CA GLU A 81 10.87 -9.95 -19.49
C GLU A 81 11.33 -11.35 -19.02
N LYS A 82 11.37 -12.29 -19.98
CA LYS A 82 11.80 -13.70 -19.87
C LYS A 82 10.70 -14.76 -19.64
N SER A 83 9.84 -14.91 -20.65
CA SER A 83 9.49 -16.25 -21.15
C SER A 83 9.37 -16.23 -22.68
N CYS A 84 10.43 -15.76 -23.34
CA CYS A 84 10.70 -16.12 -24.73
C CYS A 84 11.78 -17.23 -24.69
N ALA A 85 11.48 -18.37 -25.31
CA ALA A 85 12.32 -19.55 -25.50
C ALA A 85 12.57 -20.49 -24.29
N LYS A 86 11.63 -21.40 -24.05
CA LYS A 86 11.99 -22.82 -23.89
C LYS A 86 10.82 -23.73 -24.27
N GLY A 87 11.05 -24.56 -25.28
CA GLY A 87 10.13 -25.60 -25.72
C GLY A 87 10.10 -25.75 -27.23
N ILE A 88 11.16 -26.37 -27.77
CA ILE A 88 11.03 -27.26 -28.94
C ILE A 88 10.12 -28.42 -28.51
#